data_AF-R9MTP5-F1
#
_entry.id   AF-R9MTP5-F1
#
_cell.length_a   1.000
_cell.length_b   1.000
_cell.length_c   1.000
_cell.angle_alpha   90.00
_cell.angle_beta   90.00
_cell.angle_gamma   90.00
#
_symmetry.space_group_name_H-M   'P 1'
#
loop_
_entity.id
_entity.type
_entity.pdbx_description
1 polymer ?
#
loop_
_entity_poly.entity_id
_entity_poly.type
_entity_poly.pdbx_seq_one_letter_code
_entity_poly.pdbx_strand_id
1 'polypeptide(L)'
;MAQQTKKNVLVLNVAEIVYYFYFFIMAFAKGMGLYDGMWPYTAALLLGGLLIVCKLALTEHTLVEWLFVLGMLALGILVWHNSGEKGALIYIAMIVAMKNVPVKRVFSVGLAVWGITFIAQVILTLTGIRQDIFVIHAKLGLGYIIRWSLGQPHPNVLQITSMMLCAFILYLADWKGKKLIYATVLMLIGNLYIFFYSVSYTGLIVVVVYLFGNLYLSFRKELNKLEKLLVMLVFPMCAAFSILGPLTFPERLWEICNKVLNTRFNIARIHMTTDPITLFGARPSDAIPKGLWNIDCSYVFALMHYGVVFFLLLCIGYIALVWHCLKKKKYQELAIIIGLSVAAITEPFFVNPSFKNISLLFMGAFLFDKFNEFAYKKPDHVLNKKIGLLTIGKKEVVIPIEKTICVKNQFLQVVKMQKKFIIIGTIAIMVMAGILFAVMADMPKCYYALRSSTQIEEERMYLDIDQLPEDFDGKILNYQDAKTPMQKVEGNIVTVEYVRGIISSGLWCGFFGGGIISLIAFIFLRRRIDVT
;
A
#
# COMPACT_ATOMS: atom_id res chain seq x y z
N MET A 1 -40.84 -23.70 -8.45
CA MET A 1 -40.35 -23.02 -9.67
C MET A 1 -38.83 -23.00 -9.64
N ALA A 2 -38.24 -23.61 -10.65
CA ALA A 2 -36.84 -24.01 -10.70
C ALA A 2 -35.87 -22.82 -10.74
N GLN A 3 -34.90 -22.85 -9.82
CA GLN A 3 -33.75 -21.97 -9.76
C GLN A 3 -32.80 -22.36 -10.90
N GLN A 4 -32.93 -21.72 -12.07
CA GLN A 4 -31.98 -21.87 -13.18
C GLN A 4 -30.60 -21.40 -12.72
N THR A 5 -29.69 -22.35 -12.54
CA THR A 5 -28.26 -22.11 -12.35
C THR A 5 -27.67 -21.42 -13.57
N LYS A 6 -27.54 -20.07 -13.52
CA LYS A 6 -26.60 -19.29 -14.32
C LYS A 6 -25.17 -19.68 -13.93
N LYS A 7 -24.65 -20.80 -14.43
CA LYS A 7 -23.25 -21.19 -14.25
C LYS A 7 -22.39 -20.26 -15.13
N ASN A 8 -21.50 -19.46 -14.52
CA ASN A 8 -20.39 -18.73 -15.17
C ASN A 8 -20.65 -17.36 -15.84
N VAL A 9 -21.56 -16.57 -15.29
CA VAL A 9 -21.80 -15.19 -15.74
C VAL A 9 -21.53 -14.19 -14.62
N LEU A 10 -20.77 -13.13 -14.92
CA LEU A 10 -20.55 -12.02 -13.98
C LEU A 10 -21.57 -10.92 -14.25
N VAL A 11 -22.39 -10.62 -13.25
CA VAL A 11 -23.37 -9.53 -13.29
C VAL A 11 -22.84 -8.35 -12.47
N LEU A 12 -22.70 -7.20 -13.12
CA LEU A 12 -22.21 -5.94 -12.54
C LEU A 12 -23.21 -4.82 -12.80
N ASN A 13 -23.37 -3.90 -11.85
CA ASN A 13 -24.17 -2.70 -12.08
C ASN A 13 -23.31 -1.59 -12.70
N VAL A 14 -23.89 -0.72 -13.53
CA VAL A 14 -23.15 0.43 -14.11
C VAL A 14 -22.53 1.30 -13.01
N ALA A 15 -23.26 1.56 -11.91
CA ALA A 15 -22.73 2.32 -10.77
C ALA A 15 -21.53 1.63 -10.08
N GLU A 16 -21.48 0.30 -10.12
CA GLU A 16 -20.39 -0.51 -9.57
C GLU A 16 -19.15 -0.42 -10.46
N ILE A 17 -19.34 -0.48 -11.79
CA ILE A 17 -18.28 -0.34 -12.79
C ILE A 17 -17.60 1.02 -12.67
N VAL A 18 -18.38 2.10 -12.51
CA VAL A 18 -17.83 3.46 -12.31
C VAL A 18 -16.94 3.53 -11.06
N TYR A 19 -17.35 2.87 -9.97
CA TYR A 19 -16.52 2.80 -8.76
C TYR A 19 -15.21 2.02 -9.02
N TYR A 20 -15.25 0.94 -9.80
CA TYR A 20 -14.03 0.21 -10.17
C TYR A 20 -13.09 1.02 -11.04
N PHE A 21 -13.59 1.83 -11.96
CA PHE A 21 -12.74 2.76 -12.73
C PHE A 21 -12.12 3.84 -11.83
N TYR A 22 -12.90 4.42 -10.91
CA TYR A 22 -12.37 5.36 -9.91
C TYR A 22 -11.22 4.73 -9.13
N PHE A 23 -11.46 3.54 -8.56
CA PHE A 23 -10.47 2.85 -7.75
C PHE A 23 -9.24 2.45 -8.58
N PHE A 24 -9.45 1.99 -9.82
CA PHE A 24 -8.37 1.65 -10.77
C PHE A 24 -7.46 2.85 -11.03
N ILE A 25 -8.01 4.01 -11.39
CA ILE A 25 -7.23 5.20 -11.73
C ILE A 25 -6.42 5.67 -10.52
N MET A 26 -7.06 5.77 -9.36
CA MET A 26 -6.41 6.20 -8.13
C MET A 26 -5.34 5.22 -7.66
N ALA A 27 -5.63 3.92 -7.70
CA ALA A 27 -4.67 2.87 -7.37
C ALA A 27 -3.50 2.87 -8.38
N PHE A 28 -3.77 3.00 -9.68
CA PHE A 28 -2.74 3.02 -10.72
C PHE A 28 -1.79 4.18 -10.55
N ALA A 29 -2.33 5.39 -10.35
CA ALA A 29 -1.52 6.59 -10.15
C ALA A 29 -0.54 6.41 -8.97
N LYS A 30 -1.03 5.86 -7.86
CA LYS A 30 -0.19 5.59 -6.68
C LYS A 30 0.75 4.39 -6.83
N GLY A 31 0.34 3.36 -7.55
CA GLY A 31 1.16 2.20 -7.87
C GLY A 31 2.38 2.56 -8.73
N MET A 32 2.21 3.52 -9.65
CA MET A 32 3.30 4.07 -10.48
C MET A 32 4.25 5.02 -9.74
N GLY A 33 3.99 5.30 -8.46
CA GLY A 33 4.78 6.19 -7.63
C GLY A 33 4.46 7.68 -7.83
N LEU A 34 3.30 8.03 -8.42
CA LEU A 34 2.91 9.44 -8.60
C LEU A 34 2.46 10.05 -7.25
N TYR A 35 2.93 11.25 -6.96
CA TYR A 35 2.64 11.96 -5.70
C TYR A 35 2.13 13.38 -5.95
N ASP A 36 1.68 14.04 -4.88
CA ASP A 36 1.08 15.37 -4.98
C ASP A 36 2.09 16.39 -5.50
N GLY A 37 1.62 17.33 -6.33
CA GLY A 37 2.47 18.26 -7.09
C GLY A 37 2.85 17.78 -8.50
N MET A 38 2.73 16.47 -8.82
CA MET A 38 2.93 15.99 -10.19
C MET A 38 1.67 16.22 -11.04
N TRP A 39 1.83 16.73 -12.27
CA TRP A 39 0.70 16.93 -13.18
C TRP A 39 -0.08 15.64 -13.47
N PRO A 40 0.56 14.47 -13.76
CA PRO A 40 -0.19 13.23 -13.96
C PRO A 40 -1.01 12.78 -12.75
N TYR A 41 -0.52 13.06 -11.53
CA TYR A 41 -1.26 12.76 -10.31
C TYR A 41 -2.48 13.67 -10.15
N THR A 42 -2.33 14.96 -10.47
CA THR A 42 -3.41 15.95 -10.44
C THR A 42 -4.51 15.59 -11.45
N ALA A 43 -4.15 15.16 -12.65
CA ALA A 43 -5.10 14.69 -13.65
C ALA A 43 -5.88 13.45 -13.16
N ALA A 44 -5.20 12.49 -12.54
CA ALA A 44 -5.84 11.31 -11.95
C ALA A 44 -6.82 11.69 -10.82
N LEU A 45 -6.48 12.68 -9.98
CA LEU A 45 -7.36 13.18 -8.93
C LEU A 45 -8.64 13.82 -9.51
N LEU A 46 -8.52 14.67 -10.53
CA LEU A 46 -9.68 15.32 -11.16
C LEU A 46 -10.61 14.29 -11.81
N LEU A 47 -10.04 13.33 -12.56
CA LEU A 47 -10.81 12.25 -13.16
C LEU A 47 -11.46 11.36 -12.10
N GLY A 48 -10.75 11.05 -11.01
CA GLY A 48 -11.28 10.32 -9.88
C GLY A 48 -12.45 11.04 -9.20
N GLY A 49 -12.34 12.36 -9.01
CA GLY A 49 -13.41 13.21 -8.48
C GLY A 49 -14.66 13.19 -9.37
N LEU A 50 -14.48 13.31 -10.70
CA LEU A 50 -15.57 13.20 -11.67
C LEU A 50 -16.27 11.84 -11.56
N LEU A 51 -15.51 10.74 -11.49
CA LEU A 51 -16.08 9.39 -11.38
C LEU A 51 -16.84 9.20 -10.07
N ILE A 52 -16.40 9.81 -8.96
CA ILE A 52 -17.15 9.79 -7.69
C ILE A 52 -18.49 10.52 -7.82
N VAL A 53 -18.50 11.72 -8.42
CA VAL A 53 -19.74 12.46 -8.69
C VAL A 53 -20.68 11.63 -9.57
N CYS A 54 -20.17 11.04 -10.65
CA CYS A 54 -20.94 10.13 -11.50
C CYS A 54 -21.47 8.94 -10.70
N LYS A 55 -20.65 8.32 -9.84
CA LYS A 55 -21.07 7.19 -9.00
C LYS A 55 -22.25 7.62 -8.12
N LEU A 56 -22.10 8.70 -7.36
CA LEU A 56 -23.15 9.18 -6.45
C LEU A 56 -24.45 9.51 -7.19
N ALA A 57 -24.36 10.06 -8.40
CA ALA A 57 -25.54 10.31 -9.24
C ALA A 57 -26.23 9.02 -9.74
N LEU A 58 -25.45 7.97 -10.01
CA LEU A 58 -25.94 6.69 -10.52
C LEU A 58 -26.49 5.76 -9.44
N THR A 59 -26.17 5.99 -8.17
CA THR A 59 -26.69 5.15 -7.07
C THR A 59 -27.80 5.83 -6.29
N GLU A 60 -28.81 5.03 -5.97
CA GLU A 60 -29.96 5.50 -5.20
C GLU A 60 -29.59 5.70 -3.72
N HIS A 61 -29.62 6.97 -3.32
CA HIS A 61 -29.60 7.53 -1.96
C HIS A 61 -30.78 7.17 -1.05
N THR A 62 -30.66 6.87 0.25
CA THR A 62 -31.71 7.32 1.20
C THR A 62 -31.43 8.75 1.67
N LEU A 63 -32.41 9.44 2.25
CA LEU A 63 -32.19 10.80 2.77
C LEU A 63 -31.10 10.84 3.85
N VAL A 64 -31.08 9.89 4.79
CA VAL A 64 -30.01 9.80 5.80
C VAL A 64 -28.63 9.56 5.18
N GLU A 65 -28.56 8.74 4.15
CA GLU A 65 -27.31 8.52 3.43
C GLU A 65 -26.86 9.79 2.70
N TRP A 66 -27.76 10.52 2.03
CA TRP A 66 -27.42 11.79 1.40
C TRP A 66 -26.91 12.82 2.42
N LEU A 67 -27.56 12.95 3.57
CA LEU A 67 -27.10 13.83 4.65
C LEU A 67 -25.69 13.44 5.12
N PHE A 68 -25.42 12.15 5.27
CA PHE A 68 -24.10 11.66 5.62
C PHE A 68 -23.07 11.95 4.51
N VAL A 69 -23.38 11.62 3.26
CA VAL A 69 -22.48 11.83 2.11
C VAL A 69 -22.12 13.31 1.96
N LEU A 70 -23.12 14.19 1.94
CA LEU A 70 -22.91 15.63 1.80
C LEU A 70 -22.18 16.23 3.00
N GLY A 71 -22.55 15.83 4.22
CA GLY A 71 -21.89 16.28 5.44
C GLY A 71 -20.42 15.88 5.50
N MET A 72 -20.09 14.64 5.13
CA MET A 72 -18.69 14.18 5.08
C MET A 72 -17.91 14.89 3.96
N LEU A 73 -18.49 15.07 2.77
CA LEU A 73 -17.81 15.79 1.68
C LEU A 73 -17.55 17.26 2.05
N ALA A 74 -18.52 17.93 2.68
CA ALA A 74 -18.36 19.29 3.18
C ALA A 74 -17.24 19.38 4.23
N LEU A 75 -17.17 18.42 5.16
CA LEU A 75 -16.07 18.32 6.12
C LEU A 75 -14.72 18.13 5.41
N GLY A 76 -14.65 17.26 4.40
CA GLY A 76 -13.42 17.04 3.62
C GLY A 76 -12.95 18.30 2.88
N ILE A 77 -13.88 19.07 2.31
CA ILE A 77 -13.59 20.35 1.65
C ILE A 77 -13.11 21.39 2.66
N LEU A 78 -13.77 21.49 3.82
CA LEU A 78 -13.39 22.41 4.89
C LEU A 78 -11.98 22.12 5.42
N VAL A 79 -11.68 20.84 5.67
CA VAL A 79 -10.34 20.39 6.06
C VAL A 79 -9.32 20.73 4.99
N TRP A 80 -9.60 20.43 3.72
CA TRP A 80 -8.70 20.74 2.62
C TRP A 80 -8.43 22.24 2.50
N HIS A 81 -9.47 23.07 2.62
CA HIS A 81 -9.35 24.52 2.60
C HIS A 81 -8.38 25.03 3.68
N ASN A 82 -8.55 24.56 4.92
CA ASN A 82 -7.78 25.03 6.07
C ASN A 82 -6.36 24.48 6.13
N SER A 83 -6.15 23.23 5.73
CA SER A 83 -4.87 22.53 5.85
C SER A 83 -4.05 22.52 4.56
N GLY A 84 -4.66 22.74 3.39
CA GLY A 84 -4.04 22.49 2.09
C GLY A 84 -3.94 21.01 1.71
N GLU A 85 -4.26 20.09 2.62
CA GLU A 85 -4.09 18.65 2.44
C GLU A 85 -5.33 17.99 1.82
N LYS A 86 -5.10 17.21 0.75
CA LYS A 86 -6.19 16.57 -0.02
C LYS A 86 -6.61 15.21 0.53
N GLY A 87 -5.84 14.63 1.45
CA GLY A 87 -5.98 13.22 1.85
C GLY A 87 -7.32 12.92 2.53
N ALA A 88 -7.80 13.81 3.38
CA ALA A 88 -9.11 13.69 4.03
C ALA A 88 -10.24 13.55 3.00
N LEU A 89 -10.27 14.43 1.99
CA LEU A 89 -11.28 14.41 0.93
C LEU A 89 -11.20 13.14 0.08
N ILE A 90 -9.99 12.71 -0.29
CA ILE A 90 -9.77 11.45 -1.05
C ILE A 90 -10.31 10.24 -0.28
N TYR A 91 -10.09 10.18 1.04
CA TYR A 91 -10.56 9.07 1.86
C TYR A 91 -12.04 9.11 2.16
N ILE A 92 -12.62 10.30 2.35
CA ILE A 92 -14.07 10.46 2.41
C ILE A 92 -14.70 9.98 1.11
N ALA A 93 -14.17 10.38 -0.05
CA ALA A 93 -14.66 9.96 -1.35
C ALA A 93 -14.64 8.42 -1.52
N MET A 94 -13.56 7.77 -1.07
CA MET A 94 -13.45 6.31 -1.04
C MET A 94 -14.58 5.67 -0.19
N ILE A 95 -14.94 6.24 0.96
CA ILE A 95 -15.97 5.69 1.85
C ILE A 95 -17.37 5.89 1.27
N VAL A 96 -17.72 7.13 0.88
CA VAL A 96 -19.10 7.50 0.53
C VAL A 96 -19.59 6.83 -0.75
N ALA A 97 -18.68 6.51 -1.68
CA ALA A 97 -19.05 5.88 -2.94
C ALA A 97 -19.17 4.33 -2.87
N MET A 98 -18.90 3.71 -1.71
CA MET A 98 -18.94 2.24 -1.53
C MET A 98 -20.34 1.61 -1.54
N LYS A 99 -21.43 2.40 -1.56
CA LYS A 99 -22.80 1.84 -1.54
C LYS A 99 -23.01 0.85 -2.69
N ASN A 100 -23.46 -0.35 -2.34
CA ASN A 100 -23.68 -1.48 -3.27
C ASN A 100 -22.43 -1.96 -4.02
N VAL A 101 -21.23 -1.73 -3.48
CA VAL A 101 -19.97 -2.20 -4.05
C VAL A 101 -19.37 -3.33 -3.20
N PRO A 102 -19.20 -4.55 -3.75
CA PRO A 102 -18.57 -5.66 -3.03
C PRO A 102 -17.08 -5.43 -2.77
N VAL A 103 -16.66 -5.42 -1.50
CA VAL A 103 -15.24 -5.19 -1.13
C VAL A 103 -14.28 -6.18 -1.78
N LYS A 104 -14.64 -7.46 -1.87
CA LYS A 104 -13.80 -8.50 -2.53
C LYS A 104 -13.50 -8.18 -4.00
N ARG A 105 -14.43 -7.55 -4.72
CA ARG A 105 -14.21 -7.17 -6.13
C ARG A 105 -13.26 -5.96 -6.22
N VAL A 106 -13.43 -4.96 -5.34
CA VAL A 106 -12.48 -3.83 -5.23
C VAL A 106 -11.08 -4.32 -4.89
N PHE A 107 -10.94 -5.25 -3.93
CA PHE A 107 -9.66 -5.87 -3.58
C PHE A 107 -9.05 -6.61 -4.78
N SER A 108 -9.87 -7.27 -5.61
CA SER A 108 -9.38 -7.92 -6.85
C SER A 108 -8.82 -6.90 -7.84
N VAL A 109 -9.49 -5.76 -8.03
CA VAL A 109 -8.98 -4.65 -8.86
C VAL A 109 -7.67 -4.11 -8.26
N GLY A 110 -7.63 -3.87 -6.95
CA GLY A 110 -6.43 -3.42 -6.24
C GLY A 110 -5.25 -4.36 -6.41
N LEU A 111 -5.45 -5.67 -6.24
CA LEU A 111 -4.41 -6.67 -6.44
C LEU A 111 -3.86 -6.66 -7.86
N ALA A 112 -4.74 -6.60 -8.86
CA ALA A 112 -4.32 -6.57 -10.25
C ALA A 112 -3.50 -5.31 -10.55
N VAL A 113 -4.01 -4.14 -10.19
CA VAL A 113 -3.38 -2.85 -10.49
C VAL A 113 -2.05 -2.69 -9.74
N TRP A 114 -2.05 -2.89 -8.42
CA TRP A 114 -0.81 -2.76 -7.63
C TRP A 114 0.17 -3.89 -7.88
N GLY A 115 -0.30 -5.11 -8.14
CA GLY A 115 0.60 -6.21 -8.50
C GLY A 115 1.34 -5.92 -9.81
N ILE A 116 0.62 -5.50 -10.85
CA ILE A 116 1.22 -5.16 -12.15
C ILE A 116 2.15 -3.96 -12.02
N THR A 117 1.69 -2.86 -11.41
CA THR A 117 2.50 -1.65 -11.28
C THR A 117 3.73 -1.88 -10.39
N PHE A 118 3.61 -2.60 -9.28
CA PHE A 118 4.75 -2.93 -8.42
C PHE A 118 5.81 -3.74 -9.16
N ILE A 119 5.43 -4.82 -9.85
CA ILE A 119 6.35 -5.64 -10.63
C ILE A 119 7.00 -4.81 -11.75
N ALA A 120 6.21 -4.02 -12.49
CA ALA A 120 6.72 -3.15 -13.54
C ALA A 120 7.74 -2.12 -13.00
N GLN A 121 7.45 -1.48 -11.87
CA GLN A 121 8.35 -0.50 -11.25
C GLN A 121 9.68 -1.14 -10.82
N VAL A 122 9.62 -2.32 -10.20
CA VAL A 122 10.83 -3.04 -9.78
C VAL A 122 11.68 -3.42 -11.00
N ILE A 123 11.07 -3.91 -12.09
CA ILE A 123 11.82 -4.28 -13.31
C ILE A 123 12.44 -3.04 -13.96
N LEU A 124 11.65 -1.98 -14.16
CA LEU A 124 12.12 -0.75 -14.80
C LEU A 124 13.28 -0.12 -14.03
N THR A 125 13.28 -0.22 -12.70
CA THR A 125 14.37 0.31 -11.86
C THR A 125 15.58 -0.63 -11.82
N LEU A 126 15.40 -1.94 -11.67
CA LEU A 126 16.51 -2.90 -11.67
C LEU A 126 17.22 -3.00 -13.03
N THR A 127 16.50 -2.78 -14.13
CA THR A 127 17.08 -2.77 -15.50
C THR A 127 17.73 -1.42 -15.85
N GLY A 128 17.59 -0.39 -15.01
CA GLY A 128 18.13 0.94 -15.26
C GLY A 128 17.33 1.78 -16.27
N ILE A 129 16.22 1.26 -16.84
CA ILE A 129 15.35 2.01 -17.76
C ILE A 129 14.75 3.24 -17.06
N ARG A 130 14.43 3.11 -15.77
CA ARG A 130 13.98 4.21 -14.92
C ARG A 130 15.00 4.44 -13.80
N GLN A 131 15.44 5.69 -13.63
CA GLN A 131 16.23 6.09 -12.48
C GLN A 131 15.42 5.88 -11.19
N ASP A 132 16.02 5.20 -10.20
CA ASP A 132 15.37 4.95 -8.92
C ASP A 132 15.64 6.08 -7.92
N ILE A 133 14.72 6.25 -6.97
CA ILE A 133 14.90 7.13 -5.84
C ILE A 133 15.56 6.31 -4.73
N PHE A 134 16.68 6.79 -4.20
CA PHE A 134 17.41 6.11 -3.13
C PHE A 134 17.94 7.09 -2.09
N VAL A 135 18.27 6.55 -0.92
CA VAL A 135 18.89 7.31 0.16
C VAL A 135 20.06 6.52 0.73
N ILE A 136 21.19 7.17 0.98
CA ILE A 136 22.43 6.56 1.48
C ILE A 136 22.61 6.91 2.96
N HIS A 137 22.43 5.92 3.84
CA HIS A 137 22.54 6.07 5.29
C HIS A 137 23.48 5.01 5.88
N ALA A 138 24.14 5.35 6.98
CA ALA A 138 24.87 4.37 7.79
C ALA A 138 23.89 3.42 8.51
N LYS A 139 23.97 2.12 8.22
CA LYS A 139 23.05 1.11 8.76
C LYS A 139 23.76 -0.24 8.97
N LEU A 140 23.18 -1.08 9.85
CA LEU A 140 23.62 -2.45 10.11
C LEU A 140 25.09 -2.62 10.57
N GLY A 141 25.77 -1.55 10.98
CA GLY A 141 27.21 -1.60 11.26
C GLY A 141 28.07 -1.83 10.00
N LEU A 142 27.48 -1.78 8.80
CA LEU A 142 28.17 -1.99 7.52
C LEU A 142 28.77 -0.69 6.96
N GLY A 143 28.62 0.43 7.65
CA GLY A 143 28.88 1.76 7.09
C GLY A 143 27.71 2.26 6.25
N TYR A 144 27.99 3.16 5.31
CA TYR A 144 26.98 3.71 4.40
C TYR A 144 26.51 2.65 3.40
N ILE A 145 25.20 2.53 3.23
CA ILE A 145 24.59 1.62 2.26
C ILE A 145 23.48 2.33 1.49
N ILE A 146 23.26 1.91 0.25
CA ILE A 146 22.14 2.41 -0.56
C ILE A 146 20.84 1.78 -0.06
N ARG A 147 19.83 2.61 0.18
CA ARG A 147 18.46 2.19 0.44
C ARG A 147 17.63 2.48 -0.79
N TRP A 148 17.37 1.45 -1.57
CA TRP A 148 16.59 1.55 -2.81
C TRP A 148 15.09 1.62 -2.52
N SER A 149 14.38 2.37 -3.36
CA SER A 149 12.92 2.46 -3.30
C SER A 149 12.22 1.61 -4.36
N LEU A 150 12.96 1.08 -5.34
CA LEU A 150 12.50 0.23 -6.43
C LEU A 150 11.27 0.81 -7.16
N GLY A 151 11.34 2.11 -7.49
CA GLY A 151 10.32 2.87 -8.20
C GLY A 151 9.22 3.43 -7.30
N GLN A 152 9.32 3.25 -5.98
CA GLN A 152 8.47 3.92 -5.00
C GLN A 152 9.08 5.27 -4.57
N PRO A 153 8.29 6.20 -4.01
CA PRO A 153 8.81 7.51 -3.61
C PRO A 153 9.83 7.48 -2.46
N HIS A 154 9.89 6.38 -1.69
CA HIS A 154 10.80 6.24 -0.55
C HIS A 154 10.96 4.76 -0.14
N PRO A 155 12.08 4.33 0.46
CA PRO A 155 12.30 2.92 0.83
C PRO A 155 11.31 2.37 1.86
N ASN A 156 10.78 3.21 2.76
CA ASN A 156 9.72 2.77 3.69
C ASN A 156 8.40 2.53 2.96
N VAL A 157 8.09 3.38 1.97
CA VAL A 157 6.87 3.25 1.17
C VAL A 157 6.88 1.96 0.36
N LEU A 158 8.05 1.51 -0.10
CA LEU A 158 8.23 0.21 -0.74
C LEU A 158 7.74 -0.95 0.15
N GLN A 159 8.13 -0.95 1.43
CA GLN A 159 7.68 -1.98 2.36
C GLN A 159 6.17 -1.92 2.65
N ILE A 160 5.61 -0.71 2.79
CA ILE A 160 4.16 -0.55 2.99
C ILE A 160 3.40 -1.06 1.76
N THR A 161 3.86 -0.74 0.55
CA THR A 161 3.24 -1.24 -0.69
C THR A 161 3.29 -2.78 -0.74
N SER A 162 4.41 -3.39 -0.32
CA SER A 162 4.53 -4.85 -0.18
C SER A 162 3.52 -5.43 0.83
N MET A 163 3.39 -4.80 2.01
CA MET A 163 2.37 -5.15 3.01
C MET A 163 0.95 -5.13 2.40
N MET A 164 0.63 -4.11 1.61
CA MET A 164 -0.68 -3.99 0.97
C MET A 164 -0.93 -5.12 -0.02
N LEU A 165 0.08 -5.51 -0.80
CA LEU A 165 -0.01 -6.65 -1.72
C LEU A 165 -0.24 -7.96 -0.95
N CYS A 166 0.49 -8.19 0.15
CA CYS A 166 0.23 -9.31 1.05
C CYS A 166 -1.23 -9.30 1.55
N ALA A 167 -1.74 -8.13 1.95
CA ALA A 167 -3.11 -7.97 2.41
C ALA A 167 -4.15 -8.30 1.35
N PHE A 168 -3.96 -7.82 0.12
CA PHE A 168 -4.83 -8.18 -0.99
C PHE A 168 -4.82 -9.68 -1.29
N ILE A 169 -3.64 -10.30 -1.35
CA ILE A 169 -3.51 -11.73 -1.66
C ILE A 169 -4.17 -12.58 -0.59
N LEU A 170 -3.87 -12.34 0.69
CA LEU A 170 -4.40 -13.14 1.80
C LEU A 170 -5.92 -12.98 1.95
N TYR A 171 -6.44 -11.77 1.76
CA TYR A 171 -7.88 -11.50 1.82
C TYR A 171 -8.66 -12.19 0.69
N LEU A 172 -8.12 -12.19 -0.53
CA LEU A 172 -8.79 -12.77 -1.70
C LEU A 172 -8.66 -14.29 -1.78
N ALA A 173 -7.50 -14.82 -1.38
CA ALA A 173 -7.22 -16.24 -1.48
C ALA A 173 -7.96 -17.08 -0.44
N ASP A 174 -8.32 -16.48 0.71
CA ASP A 174 -9.00 -17.13 1.84
C ASP A 174 -8.38 -18.48 2.22
N TRP A 175 -7.04 -18.55 2.20
CA TRP A 175 -6.31 -19.76 2.53
C TRP A 175 -6.40 -20.06 4.02
N LYS A 176 -6.52 -21.35 4.36
CA LYS A 176 -6.62 -21.86 5.74
C LYS A 176 -5.64 -23.01 5.98
N GLY A 177 -5.32 -23.27 7.24
CA GLY A 177 -4.47 -24.40 7.63
C GLY A 177 -3.07 -24.30 7.05
N LYS A 178 -2.54 -25.43 6.56
CA LYS A 178 -1.17 -25.52 6.00
C LYS A 178 -0.93 -24.56 4.83
N LYS A 179 -1.94 -24.33 3.97
CA LYS A 179 -1.81 -23.39 2.84
C LYS A 179 -1.53 -21.97 3.30
N LEU A 180 -2.17 -21.53 4.38
CA LEU A 180 -1.95 -20.22 4.97
C LEU A 180 -0.54 -20.11 5.57
N ILE A 181 -0.06 -21.16 6.23
CA ILE A 181 1.32 -21.20 6.75
C ILE A 181 2.33 -21.07 5.60
N TYR A 182 2.20 -21.88 4.54
CA TYR A 182 3.10 -21.82 3.39
C TYR A 182 3.07 -20.43 2.71
N ALA A 183 1.88 -19.85 2.57
CA ALA A 183 1.74 -18.50 2.03
C ALA A 183 2.41 -17.44 2.92
N THR A 184 2.24 -17.56 4.24
CA THR A 184 2.86 -16.65 5.22
C THR A 184 4.39 -16.74 5.16
N VAL A 185 4.96 -17.95 5.11
CA VAL A 185 6.40 -18.16 4.97
C VAL A 185 6.92 -17.58 3.65
N LEU A 186 6.21 -17.81 2.53
CA LEU A 186 6.61 -17.25 1.24
C LEU A 186 6.58 -15.71 1.25
N MET A 187 5.56 -15.11 1.87
CA MET A 187 5.47 -13.65 2.03
C MET A 187 6.54 -13.10 2.97
N LEU A 188 6.96 -13.84 4.00
CA LEU A 188 8.10 -13.46 4.84
C LEU A 188 9.41 -13.46 4.05
N ILE A 189 9.65 -14.47 3.20
CA ILE A 189 10.81 -14.48 2.30
C ILE A 189 10.77 -13.29 1.34
N GLY A 190 9.61 -12.99 0.75
CA GLY A 190 9.42 -11.80 -0.07
C GLY A 190 9.69 -10.50 0.69
N ASN A 191 9.22 -10.39 1.94
CA ASN A 191 9.45 -9.25 2.81
C ASN A 191 10.95 -9.07 3.14
N LEU A 192 11.68 -10.16 3.35
CA LEU A 192 13.13 -10.12 3.54
C LEU A 192 13.87 -9.67 2.27
N TYR A 193 13.42 -10.08 1.09
CA TYR A 193 13.95 -9.58 -0.17
C TYR A 193 13.71 -8.07 -0.33
N ILE A 194 12.51 -7.57 -0.03
CA ILE A 194 12.24 -6.12 -0.04
C ILE A 194 13.05 -5.38 1.02
N PHE A 195 13.24 -5.98 2.20
CA PHE A 195 14.10 -5.41 3.25
C PHE A 195 15.56 -5.35 2.82
N PHE A 196 16.03 -6.36 2.08
CA PHE A 196 17.38 -6.42 1.56
C PHE A 196 17.71 -5.22 0.67
N TYR A 197 16.72 -4.61 0.01
CA TYR A 197 16.87 -3.36 -0.77
C TYR A 197 16.57 -2.10 0.04
N SER A 198 15.45 -2.07 0.76
CA SER A 198 14.96 -0.86 1.45
C SER A 198 15.69 -0.54 2.76
N VAL A 199 16.19 -1.58 3.43
CA VAL A 199 16.73 -1.57 4.80
C VAL A 199 15.85 -0.78 5.76
N SER A 200 14.54 -0.96 5.60
CA SER A 200 13.51 -0.31 6.43
C SER A 200 13.10 -1.22 7.58
N TYR A 201 13.66 -1.01 8.76
CA TYR A 201 13.33 -1.82 9.95
C TYR A 201 11.86 -1.68 10.35
N THR A 202 11.32 -0.47 10.31
CA THR A 202 9.91 -0.20 10.62
C THR A 202 8.99 -0.90 9.62
N GLY A 203 9.30 -0.81 8.32
CA GLY A 203 8.55 -1.50 7.27
C GLY A 203 8.58 -3.03 7.42
N LEU A 204 9.75 -3.61 7.71
CA LEU A 204 9.91 -5.04 7.96
C LEU A 204 9.04 -5.51 9.13
N ILE A 205 9.12 -4.82 10.27
CA ILE A 205 8.36 -5.15 11.49
C ILE A 205 6.85 -5.07 11.22
N VAL A 206 6.40 -4.03 10.53
CA VAL A 206 4.98 -3.85 10.18
C VAL A 206 4.43 -5.04 9.38
N VAL A 207 5.15 -5.49 8.35
CA VAL A 207 4.75 -6.65 7.55
C VAL A 207 4.72 -7.91 8.40
N VAL A 208 5.73 -8.12 9.25
CA VAL A 208 5.79 -9.25 10.19
C VAL A 208 4.59 -9.27 11.13
N VAL A 209 4.28 -8.14 11.78
CA VAL A 209 3.13 -7.99 12.68
C VAL A 209 1.83 -8.32 11.94
N TYR A 210 1.65 -7.80 10.72
CA TYR A 210 0.48 -8.12 9.90
C TYR A 210 0.37 -9.62 9.58
N LEU A 211 1.45 -10.23 9.09
CA LEU A 211 1.46 -11.63 8.67
C LEU A 211 1.17 -12.57 9.84
N PHE A 212 1.82 -12.38 10.99
CA PHE A 212 1.57 -13.18 12.19
C PHE A 212 0.19 -12.89 12.80
N GLY A 213 -0.27 -11.64 12.79
CA GLY A 213 -1.62 -11.27 13.21
C GLY A 213 -2.69 -11.96 12.36
N ASN A 214 -2.52 -11.95 11.05
CA ASN A 214 -3.41 -12.64 10.11
C ASN A 214 -3.40 -14.16 10.32
N LEU A 215 -2.21 -14.75 10.50
CA LEU A 215 -2.07 -16.18 10.78
C LEU A 215 -2.80 -16.56 12.07
N TYR A 216 -2.53 -15.83 13.16
CA TYR A 216 -3.12 -16.06 14.47
C TYR A 216 -4.64 -15.95 14.44
N LEU A 217 -5.19 -14.85 13.91
CA LEU A 217 -6.64 -14.62 13.85
C LEU A 217 -7.33 -15.64 12.93
N SER A 218 -6.68 -16.07 11.85
CA SER A 218 -7.24 -17.08 10.93
C SER A 218 -7.29 -18.49 11.52
N PHE A 219 -6.43 -18.80 12.50
CA PHE A 219 -6.47 -20.08 13.23
C PHE A 219 -7.47 -20.10 14.37
N ARG A 220 -7.95 -18.94 14.82
CA ARG A 220 -8.94 -18.85 15.88
C ARG A 220 -10.33 -19.18 15.34
N LYS A 221 -10.99 -20.16 15.96
CA LYS A 221 -12.43 -20.41 15.76
C LYS A 221 -13.23 -19.27 16.39
N GLU A 222 -12.93 -18.98 17.66
CA GLU A 222 -13.48 -17.87 18.41
C GLU A 222 -12.41 -17.20 19.25
N LEU A 223 -12.56 -15.89 19.42
CA LEU A 223 -11.72 -15.11 20.33
C LEU A 223 -12.32 -15.12 21.74
N ASN A 224 -11.46 -15.32 22.74
CA ASN A 224 -11.83 -15.19 24.14
C ASN A 224 -12.05 -13.70 24.53
N LYS A 225 -12.51 -13.44 25.76
CA LYS A 225 -12.83 -12.08 26.22
C LYS A 225 -11.59 -11.17 26.23
N LEU A 226 -10.44 -11.69 26.64
CA LEU A 226 -9.18 -10.95 26.69
C LEU A 226 -8.69 -10.61 25.29
N GLU A 227 -8.69 -11.56 24.36
CA GLU A 227 -8.33 -11.35 22.96
C GLU A 227 -9.23 -10.32 22.28
N LYS A 228 -10.54 -10.38 22.52
CA LYS A 228 -11.50 -9.38 22.04
C LYS A 228 -11.16 -7.98 22.58
N LEU A 229 -10.84 -7.89 23.87
CA LEU A 229 -10.43 -6.63 24.49
C LEU A 229 -9.12 -6.11 23.87
N LEU A 230 -8.09 -6.97 23.73
CA LEU A 230 -6.82 -6.59 23.12
C LEU A 230 -6.99 -6.09 21.69
N VAL A 231 -7.77 -6.80 20.87
CA VAL A 231 -8.10 -6.39 19.49
C VAL A 231 -8.83 -5.04 19.45
N MET A 232 -9.79 -4.82 20.35
CA MET A 232 -10.48 -3.53 20.48
C MET A 232 -9.54 -2.39 20.88
N LEU A 233 -8.50 -2.69 21.67
CA LEU A 233 -7.57 -1.69 22.20
C LEU A 233 -6.43 -1.33 21.24
N VAL A 234 -6.12 -2.14 20.21
CA VAL A 234 -4.99 -1.86 19.30
C VAL A 234 -5.07 -0.46 18.72
N PHE A 235 -6.16 -0.10 18.04
CA PHE A 235 -6.30 1.21 17.42
C PHE A 235 -6.21 2.37 18.43
N PRO A 236 -7.00 2.41 19.53
CA PRO A 236 -6.93 3.52 20.48
C PRO A 236 -5.57 3.58 21.20
N MET A 237 -4.91 2.45 21.47
CA MET A 237 -3.56 2.46 22.03
C MET A 237 -2.53 3.01 21.04
N CYS A 238 -2.62 2.69 19.74
CA CYS A 238 -1.73 3.27 18.73
C CYS A 238 -1.89 4.80 18.63
N ALA A 239 -3.15 5.27 18.64
CA ALA A 239 -3.46 6.70 18.64
C ALA A 239 -2.97 7.40 19.91
N ALA A 240 -3.28 6.85 21.09
CA ALA A 240 -2.87 7.40 22.37
C ALA A 240 -1.34 7.39 22.53
N PHE A 241 -0.66 6.30 22.14
CA PHE A 241 0.80 6.23 22.15
C PHE A 241 1.42 7.31 21.26
N SER A 242 0.85 7.56 20.08
CA SER A 242 1.38 8.53 19.13
C SER A 242 1.18 10.00 19.57
N ILE A 243 0.12 10.28 20.33
CA ILE A 243 -0.23 11.64 20.78
C ILE A 243 0.29 11.91 22.19
N LEU A 244 -0.06 11.07 23.15
CA LEU A 244 0.32 11.25 24.55
C LEU A 244 1.79 10.89 24.78
N GLY A 245 2.30 9.86 24.10
CA GLY A 245 3.67 9.40 24.29
C GLY A 245 4.73 10.50 24.13
N PRO A 246 4.74 11.26 23.01
CA PRO A 246 5.66 12.38 22.84
C PRO A 246 5.53 13.47 23.91
N LEU A 247 4.35 13.66 24.51
CA LEU A 247 4.08 14.76 25.45
C LEU A 247 4.33 14.37 26.91
N THR A 248 4.00 13.14 27.31
CA THR A 248 3.93 12.75 28.73
C THR A 248 4.98 11.73 29.14
N PHE A 249 5.69 11.09 28.22
CA PHE A 249 6.69 10.09 28.60
C PHE A 249 7.87 10.73 29.34
N PRO A 250 8.38 10.09 30.41
CA PRO A 250 9.63 10.48 31.05
C PRO A 250 10.78 10.50 30.03
N GLU A 251 11.74 11.40 30.22
CA GLU A 251 12.81 11.68 29.26
C GLU A 251 13.53 10.42 28.77
N ARG A 252 13.92 9.52 29.67
CA ARG A 252 14.56 8.24 29.32
C ARG A 252 13.70 7.37 28.40
N LEU A 253 12.40 7.26 28.66
CA LEU A 253 11.49 6.47 27.82
C LEU A 253 11.25 7.17 26.47
N TRP A 254 11.12 8.50 26.50
CA TRP A 254 10.98 9.32 25.31
C TRP A 254 12.19 9.17 24.37
N GLU A 255 13.42 9.21 24.88
CA GLU A 255 14.65 9.03 24.09
C GLU A 255 14.72 7.65 23.43
N ILE A 256 14.36 6.59 24.17
CA ILE A 256 14.30 5.22 23.64
C ILE A 256 13.29 5.17 22.49
N CYS A 257 12.06 5.66 22.70
CA CYS A 257 11.04 5.70 21.66
C CYS A 257 11.48 6.53 20.45
N ASN A 258 12.11 7.68 20.68
CA ASN A 258 12.59 8.57 19.64
C ASN A 258 13.69 7.93 18.78
N LYS A 259 14.61 7.18 19.40
CA LYS A 259 15.64 6.41 18.71
C LYS A 259 15.04 5.27 17.88
N VAL A 260 14.12 4.50 18.46
CA VAL A 260 13.44 3.38 17.77
C VAL A 260 12.61 3.88 16.58
N LEU A 261 11.91 5.00 16.74
CA LEU A 261 11.05 5.59 15.71
C LEU A 261 11.79 6.53 14.75
N ASN A 262 13.13 6.59 14.81
CA ASN A 262 13.98 7.46 13.98
C ASN A 262 13.49 8.92 13.99
N THR A 263 13.49 9.59 15.14
CA THR A 263 13.13 11.02 15.34
C THR A 263 11.65 11.40 15.22
N ARG A 264 10.77 10.49 14.79
CA ARG A 264 9.32 10.77 14.63
C ARG A 264 8.65 11.26 15.92
N PHE A 265 9.10 10.76 17.07
CA PHE A 265 8.57 11.16 18.38
C PHE A 265 8.91 12.62 18.69
N ASN A 266 10.12 13.05 18.33
CA ASN A 266 10.54 14.44 18.43
C ASN A 266 9.75 15.35 17.48
N ILE A 267 9.58 14.94 16.21
CA ILE A 267 8.78 15.69 15.23
C ILE A 267 7.34 15.87 15.75
N ALA A 268 6.72 14.81 16.26
CA ALA A 268 5.39 14.87 16.83
C ALA A 268 5.30 15.86 18.01
N ARG A 269 6.28 15.83 18.94
CA ARG A 269 6.34 16.77 20.07
C ARG A 269 6.44 18.21 19.58
N ILE A 270 7.34 18.50 18.63
CA ILE A 270 7.54 19.86 18.09
C ILE A 270 6.24 20.40 17.50
N HIS A 271 5.57 19.64 16.63
CA HIS A 271 4.30 20.06 16.03
C HIS A 271 3.22 20.33 17.09
N MET A 272 3.01 19.41 18.03
CA MET A 272 1.95 19.54 19.05
C MET A 272 2.22 20.61 20.12
N THR A 273 3.46 21.10 20.24
CA THR A 273 3.82 22.14 21.23
C THR A 273 4.01 23.52 20.59
N THR A 274 4.29 23.56 19.28
CA THR A 274 4.50 24.82 18.54
C THR A 274 3.21 25.33 17.92
N ASP A 275 2.43 24.43 17.29
CA ASP A 275 1.21 24.80 16.58
C ASP A 275 -0.04 24.49 17.42
N PRO A 276 -1.07 25.36 17.39
CA PRO A 276 -2.31 25.11 18.11
C PRO A 276 -3.10 23.98 17.45
N ILE A 277 -3.68 23.09 18.26
CA ILE A 277 -4.62 22.07 17.80
C ILE A 277 -5.97 22.75 17.50
N THR A 278 -6.41 22.69 16.24
CA THR A 278 -7.66 23.33 15.79
C THR A 278 -8.79 22.30 15.55
N LEU A 279 -10.03 22.78 15.45
CA LEU A 279 -11.19 21.90 15.20
C LEU A 279 -11.19 21.29 13.80
N PHE A 280 -10.78 22.06 12.79
CA PHE A 280 -10.89 21.72 11.36
C PHE A 280 -9.55 21.73 10.61
N GLY A 281 -8.45 21.57 11.34
CA GLY A 281 -7.11 21.47 10.78
C GLY A 281 -6.46 22.83 10.49
N ALA A 282 -5.16 22.81 10.31
CA ALA A 282 -4.36 23.98 9.93
C ALA A 282 -3.13 23.56 9.12
N ARG A 283 -2.57 24.53 8.38
CA ARG A 283 -1.25 24.41 7.78
C ARG A 283 -0.18 24.52 8.89
N PRO A 284 0.99 23.85 8.74
CA PRO A 284 2.12 24.09 9.63
C PRO A 284 2.44 25.59 9.66
N SER A 285 2.71 26.13 10.84
CA SER A 285 3.14 27.53 10.96
C SER A 285 4.60 27.70 10.51
N ASP A 286 4.98 28.94 10.19
CA ASP A 286 6.37 29.30 9.88
C ASP A 286 7.32 29.14 11.08
N ALA A 287 6.79 28.96 12.30
CA ALA A 287 7.59 28.68 13.48
C ALA A 287 8.19 27.26 13.47
N ILE A 288 7.61 26.33 12.71
CA ILE A 288 8.17 25.00 12.52
C ILE A 288 9.29 25.08 11.47
N PRO A 289 10.50 24.58 11.76
CA PRO A 289 11.58 24.54 10.78
C PRO A 289 11.15 23.80 9.51
N LYS A 290 11.45 24.37 8.33
CA LYS A 290 11.03 23.82 7.01
C LYS A 290 11.40 22.35 6.81
N GLY A 291 12.54 21.91 7.35
CA GLY A 291 12.99 20.51 7.28
C GLY A 291 12.15 19.53 8.12
N LEU A 292 11.27 20.01 8.99
CA LEU A 292 10.44 19.24 9.91
C LEU A 292 8.95 19.34 9.62
N TRP A 293 8.56 19.95 8.50
CA TRP A 293 7.14 20.13 8.14
C TRP A 293 6.40 18.79 7.93
N ASN A 294 7.12 17.74 7.53
CA ASN A 294 6.51 16.42 7.29
C ASN A 294 6.35 15.63 8.59
N ILE A 295 5.09 15.33 8.95
CA ILE A 295 4.75 14.47 10.09
C ILE A 295 4.64 13.02 9.63
N ASP A 296 5.66 12.22 9.91
CA ASP A 296 5.70 10.78 9.60
C ASP A 296 4.96 9.91 10.65
N CYS A 297 3.74 10.32 11.00
CA CYS A 297 2.84 9.61 11.89
C CYS A 297 1.39 9.97 11.56
N SER A 298 0.58 9.00 11.12
CA SER A 298 -0.78 9.27 10.65
C SER A 298 -1.70 9.84 11.74
N TYR A 299 -1.51 9.44 12.99
CA TYR A 299 -2.38 9.88 14.10
C TYR A 299 -2.14 11.36 14.42
N VAL A 300 -0.88 11.75 14.56
CA VAL A 300 -0.50 13.15 14.80
C VAL A 300 -0.80 14.00 13.57
N PHE A 301 -0.53 13.48 12.37
CA PHE A 301 -0.88 14.14 11.11
C PHE A 301 -2.39 14.45 11.04
N ALA A 302 -3.25 13.47 11.35
CA ALA A 302 -4.69 13.69 11.34
C ALA A 302 -5.15 14.70 12.38
N LEU A 303 -4.58 14.67 13.59
CA LEU A 303 -4.94 15.61 14.65
C LEU A 303 -4.54 17.05 14.27
N MET A 304 -3.31 17.24 13.79
CA MET A 304 -2.75 18.56 13.49
C MET A 304 -3.30 19.13 12.17
N HIS A 305 -3.28 18.35 11.09
CA HIS A 305 -3.69 18.84 9.77
C HIS A 305 -5.17 18.66 9.48
N TYR A 306 -5.85 17.65 10.02
CA TYR A 306 -7.30 17.48 9.75
C TYR A 306 -8.19 17.97 10.89
N GLY A 307 -7.60 18.27 12.04
CA GLY A 307 -8.29 18.82 13.19
C GLY A 307 -9.00 17.77 14.03
N VAL A 308 -9.41 18.21 15.22
CA VAL A 308 -10.03 17.36 16.26
C VAL A 308 -11.30 16.68 15.75
N VAL A 309 -12.14 17.38 14.97
CA VAL A 309 -13.43 16.83 14.50
C VAL A 309 -13.21 15.63 13.60
N PHE A 310 -12.33 15.75 12.59
CA PHE A 310 -12.02 14.65 11.70
C PHE A 310 -11.34 13.50 12.46
N PHE A 311 -10.39 13.82 13.33
CA PHE A 311 -9.67 12.83 14.13
C PHE A 311 -10.59 12.00 15.04
N LEU A 312 -11.54 12.64 15.73
CA LEU A 312 -12.51 11.94 16.57
C LEU A 312 -13.46 11.05 15.75
N LEU A 313 -13.93 11.52 14.59
CA LEU A 313 -14.74 10.71 13.68
C LEU A 313 -13.97 9.48 13.20
N LEU A 314 -12.69 9.63 12.87
CA LEU A 314 -11.81 8.52 12.53
C LEU A 314 -11.73 7.51 13.68
N CYS A 315 -11.52 7.99 14.91
CA CYS A 315 -11.42 7.13 16.08
C CYS A 315 -12.71 6.35 16.36
N ILE A 316 -13.84 7.05 16.40
CA ILE A 316 -15.17 6.45 16.62
C ILE A 316 -15.48 5.44 15.52
N GLY A 317 -15.21 5.81 14.26
CA GLY A 317 -15.40 4.93 13.10
C GLY A 317 -14.60 3.64 13.22
N TYR A 318 -13.30 3.71 13.52
CA TYR A 318 -12.45 2.53 13.63
C TYR A 318 -12.82 1.64 14.83
N ILE A 319 -13.13 2.23 15.99
CA ILE A 319 -13.60 1.48 17.16
C ILE A 319 -14.91 0.74 16.82
N ALA A 320 -15.86 1.41 16.16
CA ALA A 320 -17.11 0.81 15.73
C ALA A 320 -16.92 -0.28 14.68
N LEU A 321 -16.00 -0.09 13.73
CA LEU A 321 -15.65 -1.06 12.69
C LEU A 321 -15.01 -2.32 13.30
N VAL A 322 -14.05 -2.17 14.22
CA VAL A 322 -13.42 -3.30 14.91
C VAL A 322 -14.46 -4.08 15.70
N TRP A 323 -15.34 -3.39 16.43
CA TRP A 323 -16.43 -4.03 17.16
C TRP A 323 -17.38 -4.80 16.24
N HIS A 324 -17.75 -4.21 15.09
CA HIS A 324 -18.57 -4.87 14.09
C HIS A 324 -17.90 -6.13 13.53
N CYS A 325 -16.61 -6.05 13.19
CA CYS A 325 -15.86 -7.17 12.67
C CYS A 325 -15.69 -8.29 13.71
N LEU A 326 -15.51 -7.96 14.99
CA LEU A 326 -15.51 -8.95 16.08
C LEU A 326 -16.86 -9.66 16.21
N LYS A 327 -17.97 -8.93 16.15
CA LYS A 327 -19.33 -9.51 16.20
C LYS A 327 -19.61 -10.43 15.02
N LYS A 328 -19.20 -10.04 13.81
CA LYS A 328 -19.40 -10.83 12.58
C LYS A 328 -18.28 -11.86 12.32
N LYS A 329 -17.31 -12.03 13.24
CA LYS A 329 -16.15 -12.94 13.10
C LYS A 329 -15.36 -12.73 11.79
N LYS A 330 -15.23 -11.46 11.38
CA LYS A 330 -14.50 -11.01 10.18
C LYS A 330 -13.00 -10.88 10.49
N TYR A 331 -12.35 -12.02 10.71
CA TYR A 331 -10.97 -12.07 11.22
C TYR A 331 -9.90 -11.60 10.23
N GLN A 332 -10.10 -11.79 8.92
CA GLN A 332 -9.18 -11.28 7.89
C GLN A 332 -9.23 -9.75 7.81
N GLU A 333 -10.43 -9.16 7.88
CA GLU A 333 -10.62 -7.71 7.96
C GLU A 333 -9.95 -7.14 9.22
N LEU A 334 -10.11 -7.80 10.38
CA LEU A 334 -9.47 -7.39 11.63
C LEU A 334 -7.94 -7.42 11.53
N ALA A 335 -7.36 -8.47 10.93
CA ALA A 335 -5.92 -8.56 10.74
C ALA A 335 -5.38 -7.39 9.92
N ILE A 336 -6.08 -7.01 8.84
CA ILE A 336 -5.72 -5.85 8.02
C ILE A 336 -5.85 -4.56 8.83
N ILE A 337 -6.97 -4.34 9.53
CA ILE A 337 -7.18 -3.14 10.34
C ILE A 337 -6.09 -2.98 11.40
N ILE A 338 -5.75 -4.07 12.12
CA ILE A 338 -4.69 -4.09 13.13
C ILE A 338 -3.33 -3.76 12.51
N GLY A 339 -2.96 -4.46 11.42
CA GLY A 339 -1.70 -4.23 10.74
C GLY A 339 -1.53 -2.79 10.27
N LEU A 340 -2.57 -2.21 9.66
CA LEU A 340 -2.56 -0.81 9.21
C LEU A 340 -2.52 0.17 10.38
N SER A 341 -3.19 -0.13 11.50
CA SER A 341 -3.19 0.73 12.69
C SER A 341 -1.78 0.81 13.31
N VAL A 342 -1.09 -0.31 13.43
CA VAL A 342 0.29 -0.33 13.94
C VAL A 342 1.22 0.42 12.99
N ALA A 343 1.07 0.20 11.68
CA ALA A 343 1.87 0.87 10.66
C ALA A 343 1.65 2.38 10.60
N ALA A 344 0.45 2.84 10.94
CA ALA A 344 0.06 4.25 11.01
C ALA A 344 0.86 5.06 12.06
N ILE A 345 1.49 4.39 13.04
CA ILE A 345 2.40 5.03 14.01
C ILE A 345 3.65 5.58 13.29
N THR A 346 4.18 4.82 12.32
CA THR A 346 5.47 5.09 11.70
C THR A 346 5.38 5.82 10.37
N GLU A 347 4.20 5.91 9.78
CA GLU A 347 4.04 6.41 8.41
C GLU A 347 2.68 7.13 8.26
N PRO A 348 2.57 8.20 7.45
CA PRO A 348 1.35 8.99 7.32
C PRO A 348 0.32 8.39 6.35
N PHE A 349 0.58 7.19 5.79
CA PHE A 349 -0.22 6.59 4.73
C PHE A 349 -1.68 6.29 5.11
N PHE A 350 -2.01 6.28 6.41
CA PHE A 350 -3.36 5.97 6.88
C PHE A 350 -4.33 7.11 6.61
N VAL A 351 -3.82 8.34 6.51
CA VAL A 351 -4.62 9.57 6.40
C VAL A 351 -4.16 10.51 5.27
N ASN A 352 -2.95 10.34 4.73
CA ASN A 352 -2.43 11.18 3.65
C ASN A 352 -3.02 10.85 2.25
N PRO A 353 -2.70 11.65 1.22
CA PRO A 353 -3.16 11.39 -0.16
C PRO A 353 -2.63 10.10 -0.81
N SER A 354 -1.88 9.22 -0.13
CA SER A 354 -1.21 8.06 -0.74
C SER A 354 -2.15 6.96 -1.26
N PHE A 355 -3.45 7.05 -0.96
CA PHE A 355 -4.46 6.04 -1.33
C PHE A 355 -4.15 4.61 -0.83
N LYS A 356 -3.39 4.48 0.26
CA LYS A 356 -2.94 3.19 0.80
C LYS A 356 -3.80 2.58 1.91
N ASN A 357 -4.68 3.36 2.55
CA ASN A 357 -5.54 2.83 3.62
C ASN A 357 -6.73 2.01 3.08
N ILE A 358 -6.47 0.77 2.68
CA ILE A 358 -7.49 -0.14 2.12
C ILE A 358 -8.58 -0.54 3.13
N SER A 359 -8.35 -0.34 4.44
CA SER A 359 -9.37 -0.65 5.46
C SER A 359 -10.58 0.28 5.42
N LEU A 360 -10.47 1.45 4.77
CA LEU A 360 -11.60 2.35 4.55
C LEU A 360 -12.67 1.76 3.63
N LEU A 361 -12.32 0.79 2.78
CA LEU A 361 -13.30 0.01 2.02
C LEU A 361 -14.19 -0.81 2.96
N PHE A 362 -13.64 -1.35 4.05
CA PHE A 362 -14.43 -2.00 5.10
C PHE A 362 -15.28 -0.99 5.87
N MET A 363 -14.76 0.21 6.11
CA MET A 363 -15.50 1.32 6.74
C MET A 363 -16.74 1.70 5.92
N GLY A 364 -16.58 1.93 4.61
CA GLY A 364 -17.69 2.24 3.71
C GLY A 364 -18.75 1.14 3.69
N ALA A 365 -18.31 -0.12 3.53
CA ALA A 365 -19.23 -1.26 3.57
C ALA A 365 -19.96 -1.38 4.92
N PHE A 366 -19.27 -1.15 6.05
CA PHE A 366 -19.85 -1.14 7.39
C PHE A 366 -20.92 -0.05 7.58
N LEU A 367 -20.64 1.18 7.13
CA LEU A 367 -21.56 2.30 7.28
C LEU A 367 -22.84 2.09 6.47
N PHE A 368 -22.73 1.62 5.22
CA PHE A 368 -23.92 1.30 4.41
C PHE A 368 -24.68 0.07 4.90
N ASP A 369 -24.01 -0.93 5.49
CA ASP A 369 -24.67 -2.02 6.23
C ASP A 369 -25.53 -1.45 7.38
N LYS A 370 -25.05 -0.42 8.07
CA LYS A 370 -25.78 0.23 9.18
C LYS A 370 -26.95 1.08 8.72
N PHE A 371 -26.82 1.82 7.63
CA PHE A 371 -27.94 2.52 7.02
C PHE A 371 -29.02 1.55 6.55
N ASN A 372 -28.64 0.41 5.97
CA ASN A 372 -29.59 -0.64 5.59
C ASN A 372 -30.28 -1.27 6.81
N GLU A 373 -29.56 -1.50 7.91
CA GLU A 373 -30.15 -2.01 9.17
C GLU A 373 -31.16 -1.00 9.75
N PHE A 374 -30.86 0.29 9.70
CA PHE A 374 -31.78 1.35 10.11
C PHE A 374 -33.02 1.40 9.22
N ALA A 375 -32.84 1.31 7.90
CA ALA A 375 -33.94 1.27 6.94
C ALA A 375 -34.85 0.05 7.15
N TYR A 376 -34.28 -1.11 7.44
CA TYR A 376 -35.02 -2.33 7.73
C TYR A 376 -35.83 -2.23 9.03
N LYS A 377 -35.25 -1.63 10.09
CA LYS A 377 -35.91 -1.49 11.39
C LYS A 377 -37.02 -0.44 11.42
N LYS A 378 -36.94 0.58 10.55
CA LYS A 378 -37.89 1.70 10.51
C LYS A 378 -38.28 2.07 9.07
N PRO A 379 -38.99 1.20 8.33
CA PRO A 379 -39.22 1.38 6.90
C PRO A 379 -39.93 2.69 6.56
N ASP A 380 -40.92 3.10 7.36
CA ASP A 380 -41.76 4.28 7.10
C ASP A 380 -41.15 5.62 7.59
N HIS A 381 -39.93 5.58 8.13
CA HIS A 381 -39.28 6.79 8.63
C HIS A 381 -38.88 7.72 7.48
N VAL A 382 -39.13 9.03 7.61
CA VAL A 382 -38.85 10.05 6.56
C VAL A 382 -37.40 9.97 6.05
N LEU A 383 -36.46 9.72 6.97
CA LEU A 383 -35.03 9.54 6.64
C LEU A 383 -34.71 8.36 5.70
N ASN A 384 -35.63 7.41 5.52
CA ASN A 384 -35.47 6.27 4.62
C ASN A 384 -36.08 6.50 3.24
N LYS A 385 -36.63 7.69 2.98
CA LYS A 385 -37.08 8.09 1.64
C LYS A 385 -35.93 7.96 0.65
N LYS A 386 -36.14 7.17 -0.40
CA LYS A 386 -35.15 6.94 -1.45
C LYS A 386 -35.17 8.10 -2.45
N ILE A 387 -33.99 8.57 -2.80
CA ILE A 387 -33.73 9.69 -3.70
C ILE A 387 -32.59 9.26 -4.64
N GLY A 388 -32.93 8.98 -5.89
CA GLY A 388 -31.96 8.72 -6.96
C GLY A 388 -31.94 9.87 -7.96
N LEU A 389 -30.76 10.22 -8.46
CA LEU A 389 -30.60 11.26 -9.48
C LEU A 389 -30.74 10.66 -10.89
N LEU A 390 -30.11 9.51 -11.14
CA LEU A 390 -30.14 8.82 -12.43
C LEU A 390 -30.59 7.37 -12.26
N THR A 391 -31.52 6.91 -13.10
CA THR A 391 -32.05 5.53 -13.06
C THR A 391 -31.16 4.52 -13.77
N ILE A 392 -30.27 4.98 -14.66
CA ILE A 392 -29.44 4.11 -15.51
C ILE A 392 -28.40 3.30 -14.71
N GLY A 393 -28.05 3.73 -13.50
CA GLY A 393 -27.06 3.05 -12.66
C GLY A 393 -27.49 1.66 -12.19
N LYS A 394 -28.79 1.35 -12.25
CA LYS A 394 -29.37 0.02 -11.94
C LYS A 394 -29.27 -0.96 -13.11
N LYS A 395 -28.86 -0.52 -14.30
CA LYS A 395 -28.70 -1.43 -15.44
C LYS A 395 -27.60 -2.45 -15.14
N GLU A 396 -27.95 -3.72 -15.32
CA GLU A 396 -27.04 -4.84 -15.16
C GLU A 396 -26.26 -5.06 -16.47
N VAL A 397 -24.94 -5.13 -16.35
CA VAL A 397 -24.02 -5.55 -17.40
C VAL A 397 -23.64 -7.00 -17.12
N VAL A 398 -23.87 -7.84 -18.12
CA VAL A 398 -23.71 -9.28 -18.03
C VAL A 398 -22.47 -9.67 -18.83
N ILE A 399 -21.41 -10.09 -18.15
CA ILE A 399 -20.14 -10.47 -18.78
C ILE A 399 -20.00 -12.00 -18.75
N PRO A 400 -19.99 -12.68 -19.91
CA PRO A 400 -19.74 -14.11 -19.98
C PRO A 400 -18.26 -14.37 -19.66
N ILE A 401 -17.99 -15.13 -18.59
CA ILE A 401 -16.61 -15.42 -18.13
C ILE A 401 -16.22 -16.89 -18.31
N GLU A 402 -17.06 -17.68 -18.97
CA GLU A 402 -16.86 -19.12 -19.23
C GLU A 402 -15.51 -19.43 -19.86
N LYS A 403 -15.18 -18.77 -20.98
CA LYS A 403 -13.91 -18.98 -21.68
C LYS A 403 -12.72 -18.66 -20.80
N THR A 404 -12.76 -17.56 -20.06
CA THR A 404 -11.68 -17.13 -19.16
C THR A 404 -11.48 -18.11 -18.01
N ILE A 405 -12.56 -18.59 -17.40
CA ILE A 405 -12.51 -19.61 -16.34
C ILE A 405 -11.94 -20.92 -16.89
N CYS A 406 -12.41 -21.35 -18.07
CA CYS A 406 -11.95 -22.57 -18.72
C CYS A 406 -10.43 -22.52 -18.99
N VAL A 407 -9.95 -21.47 -19.67
CA VAL A 407 -8.53 -21.26 -19.97
C VAL A 407 -7.69 -21.21 -18.69
N LYS A 408 -8.15 -20.50 -17.66
CA LYS A 408 -7.46 -20.45 -16.36
C LYS A 408 -7.36 -21.84 -15.72
N ASN A 409 -8.43 -22.62 -15.75
CA ASN A 409 -8.45 -23.95 -15.16
C ASN A 409 -7.53 -24.91 -15.92
N GLN A 410 -7.56 -24.88 -17.26
CA GLN A 410 -6.65 -25.64 -18.11
C GLN A 410 -5.18 -25.26 -17.82
N PHE A 411 -4.86 -23.97 -17.73
CA PHE A 411 -3.52 -23.49 -17.38
C PHE A 411 -3.05 -24.02 -16.02
N LEU A 412 -3.90 -23.92 -15.00
CA LEU A 412 -3.58 -24.42 -13.66
C LEU A 412 -3.42 -25.95 -13.61
N GLN A 413 -4.16 -26.69 -14.44
CA GLN A 413 -3.99 -28.14 -14.58
C GLN A 413 -2.62 -28.48 -15.18
N VAL A 414 -2.23 -27.82 -16.28
CA VAL A 414 -0.92 -28.03 -16.91
C VAL A 414 0.21 -27.72 -15.94
N VAL A 415 0.15 -26.58 -15.25
CA VAL A 415 1.16 -26.20 -14.25
C VAL A 415 1.27 -27.24 -13.13
N LYS A 416 0.14 -27.83 -12.68
CA LYS A 416 0.16 -28.91 -11.68
C LYS A 416 0.78 -30.20 -12.21
N MET A 417 0.47 -30.58 -13.46
CA MET A 417 1.02 -31.76 -14.11
C MET A 417 2.54 -31.63 -14.29
N GLN A 418 3.01 -30.46 -14.75
CA GLN A 418 4.43 -30.20 -15.04
C GLN A 418 5.18 -29.54 -13.89
N LYS A 419 4.64 -29.57 -12.67
CA LYS A 419 5.18 -28.82 -11.52
C LYS A 419 6.66 -29.10 -11.26
N LYS A 420 7.10 -30.35 -11.38
CA LYS A 420 8.50 -30.74 -11.11
C LYS A 420 9.44 -30.14 -12.15
N PHE A 421 9.08 -30.24 -13.43
CA PHE A 421 9.85 -29.69 -14.54
C PHE A 421 9.94 -28.16 -14.46
N ILE A 422 8.81 -27.49 -14.20
CA ILE A 422 8.76 -26.03 -14.03
C ILE A 422 9.66 -25.58 -12.87
N ILE A 423 9.58 -26.25 -11.71
CA ILE A 423 10.40 -25.91 -10.53
C ILE A 423 11.89 -26.12 -10.82
N ILE A 424 12.28 -27.27 -11.39
CA ILE A 424 13.68 -27.56 -11.71
C ILE A 424 14.22 -26.55 -12.72
N GLY A 425 13.48 -26.29 -13.80
CA GLY A 425 13.88 -25.29 -14.81
C GLY A 425 14.00 -23.88 -14.24
N THR A 426 13.07 -23.49 -13.35
CA THR A 426 13.12 -22.19 -12.65
C THR A 426 14.38 -22.07 -11.81
N ILE A 427 14.71 -23.10 -11.02
CA ILE A 427 15.91 -23.11 -10.16
C ILE A 427 17.19 -23.11 -11.03
N ALA A 428 17.23 -23.88 -12.11
CA ALA A 428 18.37 -23.93 -13.01
C ALA A 428 18.64 -22.56 -13.64
N ILE A 429 17.61 -21.89 -14.18
CA ILE A 429 17.73 -20.54 -14.74
C ILE A 429 18.17 -19.54 -13.66
N MET A 430 17.60 -19.63 -12.45
CA MET A 430 17.97 -18.78 -11.33
C MET A 430 19.44 -18.89 -10.96
N VAL A 431 19.95 -20.11 -10.80
CA VAL A 431 21.36 -20.36 -10.44
C VAL A 431 22.28 -19.91 -11.58
N MET A 432 21.97 -20.28 -12.82
CA MET A 432 22.78 -19.92 -13.99
C MET A 432 22.86 -18.40 -14.18
N ALA A 433 21.75 -17.67 -14.06
CA ALA A 433 21.74 -16.22 -14.20
C ALA A 433 22.50 -15.52 -13.06
N GLY A 434 22.42 -16.03 -11.83
CA GLY A 434 23.20 -15.52 -10.71
C GLY A 434 24.70 -15.72 -10.92
N ILE A 435 25.12 -16.90 -11.36
CA ILE A 435 26.53 -17.20 -11.69
C ILE A 435 27.02 -16.33 -12.84
N LEU A 436 26.21 -16.18 -13.90
CA LEU A 436 26.56 -15.34 -15.05
C LEU A 436 26.80 -13.89 -14.62
N PHE A 437 25.92 -13.33 -13.79
CA PHE A 437 26.14 -12.00 -13.23
C PHE A 437 27.42 -11.94 -12.38
N ALA A 438 27.65 -12.93 -11.51
CA ALA A 438 28.83 -12.98 -10.66
C ALA A 438 30.17 -13.13 -11.40
N VAL A 439 30.15 -13.55 -12.68
CA VAL A 439 31.35 -13.68 -13.51
C VAL A 439 31.52 -12.49 -14.44
N MET A 440 30.41 -11.91 -14.91
CA MET A 440 30.43 -10.86 -15.94
C MET A 440 30.28 -9.44 -15.41
N ALA A 441 29.73 -9.24 -14.22
CA ALA A 441 29.47 -7.91 -13.70
C ALA A 441 30.72 -7.33 -13.03
N ASP A 442 31.14 -6.16 -13.51
CA ASP A 442 32.23 -5.41 -12.87
C ASP A 442 31.77 -4.83 -11.53
N MET A 443 32.64 -4.95 -10.53
CA MET A 443 32.44 -4.36 -9.21
C MET A 443 33.17 -3.01 -9.16
N PRO A 444 32.46 -1.87 -9.22
CA PRO A 444 33.10 -0.55 -9.26
C PRO A 444 33.83 -0.26 -7.95
N LYS A 445 34.93 0.51 -7.95
CA LYS A 445 35.60 0.85 -6.68
C LYS A 445 34.75 1.70 -5.74
N CYS A 446 33.93 2.59 -6.31
CA CYS A 446 33.13 3.55 -5.56
C CYS A 446 31.83 3.93 -6.27
N TYR A 447 30.92 4.55 -5.52
CA TYR A 447 29.70 5.16 -6.05
C TYR A 447 29.75 6.68 -5.86
N TYR A 448 29.28 7.40 -6.87
CA TYR A 448 29.05 8.84 -6.79
C TYR A 448 27.56 9.10 -6.81
N ALA A 449 27.02 9.73 -5.77
CA ALA A 449 25.59 10.01 -5.64
C ALA A 449 25.34 11.48 -5.36
N LEU A 450 24.15 11.97 -5.70
CA LEU A 450 23.71 13.32 -5.36
C LEU A 450 23.83 13.59 -3.85
N ARG A 451 24.34 14.78 -3.48
CA ARG A 451 24.46 15.20 -2.08
C ARG A 451 23.13 15.20 -1.33
N SER A 452 22.02 15.45 -2.03
CA SER A 452 20.68 15.42 -1.45
C SER A 452 20.22 14.02 -1.03
N SER A 453 20.84 12.98 -1.59
CA SER A 453 20.49 11.58 -1.33
C SER A 453 21.36 10.95 -0.25
N THR A 454 22.30 11.70 0.33
CA THR A 454 23.29 11.21 1.30
C THR A 454 23.17 11.97 2.63
N GLN A 455 23.49 11.30 3.74
CA GLN A 455 23.63 11.94 5.06
C GLN A 455 25.08 12.30 5.41
N ILE A 456 26.01 12.13 4.48
CA ILE A 456 27.44 12.32 4.71
C ILE A 456 27.74 13.82 4.73
N GLU A 457 28.39 14.35 5.77
CA GLU A 457 28.73 15.78 5.88
C GLU A 457 30.01 16.20 5.13
N GLU A 458 30.78 15.23 4.62
CA GLU A 458 32.06 15.41 3.91
C GLU A 458 31.97 16.26 2.62
N GLU A 459 33.16 16.60 2.08
CA GLU A 459 33.36 17.50 0.94
C GLU A 459 32.48 17.18 -0.27
N ARG A 460 31.92 18.24 -0.85
CA ARG A 460 31.10 18.19 -2.05
C ARG A 460 32.00 18.13 -3.26
N MET A 461 31.69 17.25 -4.20
CA MET A 461 32.40 17.16 -5.47
C MET A 461 31.48 17.48 -6.64
N TYR A 462 32.07 18.01 -7.70
CA TYR A 462 31.38 18.34 -8.95
C TYR A 462 32.01 17.49 -10.04
N LEU A 463 31.20 16.69 -10.72
CA LEU A 463 31.65 15.81 -11.79
C LEU A 463 31.12 16.36 -13.10
N ASP A 464 31.99 16.56 -14.07
CA ASP A 464 31.59 16.78 -15.46
C ASP A 464 31.71 15.45 -16.20
N ILE A 465 30.56 14.90 -16.64
CA ILE A 465 30.52 13.59 -17.28
C ILE A 465 31.27 13.56 -18.62
N ASP A 466 31.44 14.73 -19.25
CA ASP A 466 32.15 14.90 -20.52
C ASP A 466 33.67 15.09 -20.32
N GLN A 467 34.12 15.30 -19.08
CA GLN A 467 35.54 15.52 -18.72
C GLN A 467 35.97 14.63 -17.55
N LEU A 468 35.48 13.39 -17.50
CA LEU A 468 35.92 12.43 -16.49
C LEU A 468 37.39 12.04 -16.72
N PRO A 469 38.18 11.85 -15.64
CA PRO A 469 39.55 11.32 -15.75
C PRO A 469 39.60 10.02 -16.55
N GLU A 470 40.66 9.78 -17.32
CA GLU A 470 40.82 8.54 -18.10
C GLU A 470 40.84 7.28 -17.21
N ASP A 471 41.21 7.42 -15.93
CA ASP A 471 41.24 6.36 -14.91
C ASP A 471 39.98 6.32 -14.02
N PHE A 472 38.88 6.96 -14.44
CA PHE A 472 37.64 7.01 -13.67
C PHE A 472 37.02 5.61 -13.48
N ASP A 473 37.13 5.09 -12.26
CA ASP A 473 36.64 3.76 -11.86
C ASP A 473 35.59 3.88 -10.75
N GLY A 474 34.42 4.42 -11.10
CA GLY A 474 33.29 4.52 -10.20
C GLY A 474 31.95 4.61 -10.92
N LYS A 475 30.88 4.30 -10.20
CA LYS A 475 29.53 4.31 -10.75
C LYS A 475 28.77 5.56 -10.32
N ILE A 476 28.37 6.38 -11.29
CA ILE A 476 27.61 7.61 -11.05
C ILE A 476 26.11 7.28 -10.99
N LEU A 477 25.44 7.72 -9.93
CA LEU A 477 24.01 7.49 -9.69
C LEU A 477 23.24 8.81 -9.78
N ASN A 478 22.18 8.81 -10.61
CA ASN A 478 21.25 9.94 -10.81
C ASN A 478 21.96 11.28 -11.11
N TYR A 479 22.93 11.26 -12.03
CA TYR A 479 23.58 12.47 -12.53
C TYR A 479 22.54 13.46 -13.09
N GLN A 480 22.71 14.76 -12.78
CA GLN A 480 21.85 15.83 -13.28
C GLN A 480 22.63 16.78 -14.19
N ASP A 481 23.65 17.43 -13.65
CA ASP A 481 24.54 18.33 -14.38
C ASP A 481 25.86 18.53 -13.62
N ALA A 482 26.84 19.18 -14.26
CA ALA A 482 28.16 19.45 -13.70
C ALA A 482 28.16 20.44 -12.52
N LYS A 483 27.04 21.14 -12.28
CA LYS A 483 26.88 22.13 -11.20
C LYS A 483 26.20 21.54 -9.98
N THR A 484 25.74 20.30 -10.06
CA THR A 484 25.02 19.64 -8.97
C THR A 484 26.02 18.91 -8.07
N PRO A 485 26.07 19.22 -6.76
CA PRO A 485 27.04 18.59 -5.87
C PRO A 485 26.75 17.11 -5.68
N MET A 486 27.78 16.29 -5.89
CA MET A 486 27.80 14.86 -5.65
C MET A 486 28.73 14.51 -4.50
N GLN A 487 28.61 13.29 -4.00
CA GLN A 487 29.46 12.72 -2.96
C GLN A 487 29.90 11.31 -3.34
N LYS A 488 31.17 11.03 -3.06
CA LYS A 488 31.78 9.72 -3.20
C LYS A 488 31.45 8.86 -1.98
N VAL A 489 31.10 7.61 -2.22
CA VAL A 489 30.79 6.63 -1.18
C VAL A 489 31.50 5.33 -1.50
N GLU A 490 32.25 4.81 -0.53
CA GLU A 490 33.12 3.65 -0.64
C GLU A 490 32.90 2.65 0.50
N GLY A 491 33.54 1.49 0.39
CA GLY A 491 33.49 0.42 1.40
C GLY A 491 32.44 -0.63 1.10
N ASN A 492 31.80 -1.17 2.14
CA ASN A 492 30.87 -2.31 2.02
C ASN A 492 29.66 -2.03 1.12
N ILE A 493 29.35 -0.76 0.83
CA ILE A 493 28.31 -0.37 -0.12
C ILE A 493 28.46 -1.11 -1.45
N VAL A 494 29.70 -1.21 -1.95
CA VAL A 494 29.99 -1.86 -3.22
C VAL A 494 29.68 -3.35 -3.16
N THR A 495 30.15 -4.02 -2.10
CA THR A 495 29.91 -5.45 -1.90
C THR A 495 28.43 -5.74 -1.76
N VAL A 496 27.69 -4.90 -1.04
CA VAL A 496 26.23 -5.04 -0.87
C VAL A 496 25.52 -4.91 -2.22
N GLU A 497 25.87 -3.92 -3.04
CA GLU A 497 25.28 -3.75 -4.38
C GLU A 497 25.63 -4.91 -5.33
N TYR A 498 26.86 -5.40 -5.26
CA TYR A 498 27.29 -6.54 -6.05
C TYR A 498 26.48 -7.81 -5.71
N VAL A 499 26.33 -8.12 -4.42
CA VAL A 499 25.50 -9.24 -3.94
C VAL A 499 24.03 -9.04 -4.30
N ARG A 500 23.51 -7.81 -4.22
CA ARG A 500 22.16 -7.45 -4.69
C ARG A 500 21.98 -7.77 -6.17
N GLY A 501 22.95 -7.44 -7.00
CA GLY A 501 22.98 -7.74 -8.43
C GLY A 501 22.92 -9.24 -8.72
N ILE A 502 23.74 -10.05 -8.04
CA ILE A 502 23.74 -11.53 -8.17
C ILE A 502 22.36 -12.09 -7.83
N ILE A 503 21.83 -11.73 -6.66
CA ILE A 503 20.57 -12.26 -6.14
C ILE A 503 19.40 -11.85 -7.05
N SER A 504 19.32 -10.58 -7.46
CA SER A 504 18.23 -10.11 -8.31
C SER A 504 18.30 -10.70 -9.72
N SER A 505 19.49 -10.79 -10.31
CA SER A 505 19.65 -11.41 -11.63
C SER A 505 19.18 -12.86 -11.60
N GLY A 506 19.57 -13.62 -10.57
CA GLY A 506 19.05 -14.97 -10.37
C GLY A 506 17.54 -15.03 -10.18
N LEU A 507 17.00 -14.29 -9.20
CA LEU A 507 15.59 -14.36 -8.83
C LEU A 507 14.65 -13.95 -9.97
N TRP A 508 14.94 -12.84 -10.65
CA TRP A 508 14.07 -12.34 -11.72
C TRP A 508 14.17 -13.17 -13.00
N CYS A 509 15.37 -13.58 -13.40
CA CYS A 509 15.52 -14.52 -14.53
C CYS A 509 14.84 -15.86 -14.24
N GLY A 510 14.97 -16.37 -13.01
CA GLY A 510 14.25 -17.56 -12.57
C GLY A 510 12.73 -17.37 -12.64
N PHE A 511 12.19 -16.27 -12.09
CA PHE A 511 10.76 -15.97 -12.10
C PHE A 511 10.19 -15.89 -13.52
N PHE A 512 10.82 -15.12 -14.42
CA PHE A 512 10.39 -15.01 -15.81
C PHE A 512 10.62 -16.30 -16.59
N GLY A 513 11.76 -16.95 -16.40
CA GLY A 513 12.07 -18.25 -17.00
C GLY A 513 11.03 -19.30 -16.64
N GLY A 514 10.67 -19.42 -15.36
CA GLY A 514 9.60 -20.30 -14.88
C GLY A 514 8.23 -19.96 -15.47
N GLY A 515 7.93 -18.66 -15.62
CA GLY A 515 6.73 -18.18 -16.30
C GLY A 515 6.67 -18.59 -17.77
N ILE A 516 7.78 -18.42 -18.50
CA ILE A 516 7.93 -18.81 -19.91
C ILE A 516 7.80 -20.32 -20.05
N ILE A 517 8.49 -21.11 -19.22
CA ILE A 517 8.38 -22.57 -19.21
C ILE A 517 6.92 -23.01 -18.97
N SER A 518 6.22 -22.35 -18.03
CA SER A 518 4.81 -22.64 -17.74
C SER A 518 3.90 -22.31 -18.93
N LEU A 519 4.17 -21.20 -19.63
CA LEU A 519 3.41 -20.79 -20.82
C LEU A 519 3.66 -21.74 -21.99
N ILE A 520 4.91 -22.12 -22.24
CA ILE A 520 5.30 -23.10 -23.25
C ILE A 520 4.61 -24.44 -22.97
N ALA A 521 4.71 -24.94 -21.73
CA ALA A 521 4.05 -26.17 -21.31
C ALA A 521 2.54 -26.10 -21.56
N PHE A 522 1.90 -24.97 -21.25
CA PHE A 522 0.49 -24.76 -21.52
C PHE A 522 0.17 -24.80 -23.02
N ILE A 523 0.91 -24.10 -23.87
CA ILE A 523 0.66 -24.08 -25.33
C ILE A 523 0.78 -25.49 -25.93
N PHE A 524 1.77 -26.29 -25.51
CA PHE A 524 1.98 -27.65 -26.02
C PHE A 524 0.98 -28.67 -25.47
N LEU A 525 0.60 -28.56 -24.19
CA LEU A 525 -0.25 -29.56 -23.53
C LEU A 525 -1.74 -29.24 -23.58
N ARG A 526 -2.13 -27.98 -23.86
CA ARG A 526 -3.55 -27.60 -24.00
C ARG A 526 -4.26 -28.43 -25.07
N ARG A 527 -3.58 -28.72 -26.19
CA ARG A 527 -4.12 -29.58 -27.26
C ARG A 527 -4.43 -31.01 -26.81
N ARG A 528 -3.79 -31.51 -25.74
CA ARG A 528 -4.07 -32.84 -25.17
C ARG A 528 -5.22 -32.83 -24.15
N ILE A 529 -5.56 -31.67 -23.61
CA ILE A 529 -6.64 -31.50 -22.61
C ILE A 529 -8.00 -31.29 -23.29
N ASP A 530 -8.03 -30.69 -24.49
CA ASP A 530 -9.27 -30.51 -25.26
C ASP A 530 -9.84 -31.83 -25.84
N VAL A 531 -9.17 -32.98 -25.64
CA VAL A 531 -9.55 -34.33 -26.16
C VAL A 531 -10.13 -35.24 -25.04
N THR A 532 -10.25 -34.73 -23.81
CA THR A 532 -10.87 -35.40 -22.65
C THR A 532 -11.91 -34.51 -22.03
#